data_AF-A0A7K0T8V5-F1
#
_entry.id   AF-A0A7K0T8V5-F1
#
_cell.length_a   1.000
_cell.length_b   1.000
_cell.length_c   1.000
_cell.angle_alpha   90.00
_cell.angle_beta   90.00
_cell.angle_gamma   90.00
#
_symmetry.space_group_name_H-M   'P 1'
#
loop_
_entity.id
_entity.type
_entity.pdbx_description
1 polymer ?
#
loop_
_entity_poly.entity_id
_entity_poly.type
_entity_poly.pdbx_seq_one_letter_code
_entity_poly.pdbx_strand_id
1 'polypeptide(L)'
;MIDLHTHTNKSDGTDSPRELVNKAISLGITLLGITDHDTTSGWAQAAETVRGSIGLALGSEISCLTNDGVSVHMLALLFNGEHKEMQIMLEETRDGRLPRMRKMIEKMRAAGIDISMDDVEAARPDGAVLGRPHLADALVNKGVIKSRDEAFQGMLNNGSAFYVSHAAPTPVDAIAMICAAGGVAVIAHPFASHRGQTLQAADFSDLVAAGL
;
A
#
# COMPACT_ATOMS: atom_id res chain seq x y z
N MET A 1 2.30 19.49 -14.00
CA MET A 1 2.60 18.04 -14.00
C MET A 1 1.75 17.40 -12.91
N ILE A 2 1.19 16.20 -13.12
CA ILE A 2 0.29 15.52 -12.17
C ILE A 2 0.92 14.19 -11.79
N ASP A 3 0.91 13.86 -10.50
CA ASP A 3 1.28 12.54 -9.97
C ASP A 3 0.24 12.14 -8.92
N LEU A 4 -0.55 11.08 -9.17
CA LEU A 4 -1.67 10.69 -8.31
C LEU A 4 -1.36 9.48 -7.43
N HIS A 5 -0.15 8.92 -7.50
CA HIS A 5 0.18 7.68 -6.80
C HIS A 5 1.53 7.82 -6.11
N THR A 6 1.49 8.43 -4.92
CA THR A 6 2.68 8.60 -4.09
C THR A 6 2.44 8.14 -2.66
N HIS A 7 3.51 7.68 -2.02
CA HIS A 7 3.51 7.17 -0.66
C HIS A 7 4.37 8.03 0.23
N THR A 8 3.93 8.18 1.48
CA THR A 8 4.68 8.84 2.53
C THR A 8 5.19 7.82 3.54
N ASN A 9 5.90 8.28 4.55
CA ASN A 9 6.27 7.46 5.69
C ASN A 9 5.08 7.06 6.59
N LYS A 10 3.84 7.37 6.22
CA LYS A 10 2.64 6.81 6.86
C LYS A 10 2.32 5.40 6.37
N SER A 11 2.95 4.96 5.29
CA SER A 11 2.92 3.57 4.84
C SER A 11 4.32 3.05 4.52
N ASP A 12 4.77 3.02 3.26
CA ASP A 12 6.06 2.44 2.85
C ASP A 12 7.00 3.40 2.10
N GLY A 13 6.61 4.67 2.01
CA GLY A 13 7.42 5.76 1.50
C GLY A 13 8.48 6.25 2.48
N THR A 14 9.45 7.02 1.99
CA THR A 14 10.58 7.52 2.79
C THR A 14 10.37 8.95 3.28
N ASP A 15 9.70 9.78 2.49
CA ASP A 15 9.45 11.19 2.80
C ASP A 15 8.21 11.30 3.71
N SER A 16 8.23 12.17 4.72
CA SER A 16 7.00 12.54 5.46
C SER A 16 5.99 13.22 4.53
N PRO A 17 4.68 13.23 4.87
CA PRO A 17 3.68 13.98 4.11
C PRO A 17 4.10 15.43 3.82
N ARG A 18 4.75 16.10 4.77
CA ARG A 18 5.28 17.46 4.60
C ARG A 18 6.43 17.51 3.60
N GLU A 19 7.42 16.64 3.73
CA GLU A 19 8.57 16.60 2.83
C GLU A 19 8.15 16.29 1.39
N LEU A 20 7.22 15.35 1.21
CA LEU A 20 6.73 14.96 -0.09
C LEU A 20 5.99 16.11 -0.79
N VAL A 21 5.10 16.82 -0.09
CA VAL A 21 4.42 18.00 -0.65
C VAL A 21 5.43 19.11 -1.01
N ASN A 22 6.42 19.37 -0.15
CA ASN A 22 7.46 20.36 -0.41
C ASN A 22 8.28 20.03 -1.67
N LYS A 23 8.62 18.76 -1.84
CA LYS A 23 9.36 18.24 -2.99
C LYS A 23 8.53 18.29 -4.27
N ALA A 24 7.24 17.98 -4.19
CA ALA A 24 6.32 18.13 -5.32
C ALA A 24 6.24 19.60 -5.80
N ILE A 25 6.16 20.56 -4.87
CA ILE A 25 6.18 21.99 -5.18
C ILE A 25 7.49 22.39 -5.87
N SER A 26 8.65 21.96 -5.36
CA SER A 26 9.94 22.33 -5.96
C SER A 26 10.15 21.74 -7.36
N LEU A 27 9.48 20.63 -7.67
CA LEU A 27 9.47 19.99 -8.99
C LEU A 27 8.40 20.53 -9.94
N GLY A 28 7.56 21.49 -9.52
CA GLY A 28 6.48 22.05 -10.34
C GLY A 28 5.31 21.09 -10.57
N ILE A 29 5.10 20.13 -9.67
CA ILE A 29 3.89 19.30 -9.64
C ILE A 29 2.71 20.18 -9.23
N THR A 30 1.63 20.11 -10.01
CA THR A 30 0.43 20.93 -9.85
C THR A 30 -0.71 20.17 -9.16
N LEU A 31 -0.67 18.84 -9.16
CA LEU A 31 -1.60 17.98 -8.43
C LEU A 31 -0.85 16.74 -7.94
N LEU A 32 -0.90 16.49 -6.63
CA LEU A 32 -0.23 15.37 -5.96
C LEU A 32 -1.25 14.46 -5.26
N GLY A 33 -1.17 13.16 -5.51
CA GLY A 33 -1.95 12.14 -4.80
C GLY A 33 -1.25 11.67 -3.53
N ILE A 34 -1.90 11.79 -2.38
CA ILE A 34 -1.43 11.20 -1.12
C ILE A 34 -2.19 9.90 -0.94
N THR A 35 -1.57 8.77 -1.28
CA THR A 35 -2.25 7.47 -1.42
C THR A 35 -1.54 6.38 -0.63
N ASP A 36 -1.19 6.67 0.62
CA ASP A 36 -0.59 5.70 1.53
C ASP A 36 -1.43 4.41 1.64
N HIS A 37 -0.74 3.29 1.86
CA HIS A 37 -1.39 1.98 1.99
C HIS A 37 -2.32 1.89 3.21
N ASP A 38 -3.59 1.56 2.95
CA ASP A 38 -4.61 1.21 3.96
C ASP A 38 -4.75 2.24 5.10
N THR A 39 -4.52 3.53 4.82
CA THR A 39 -4.55 4.60 5.82
C THR A 39 -4.79 5.98 5.20
N THR A 40 -5.37 6.88 5.99
CA THR A 40 -5.50 8.31 5.70
C THR A 40 -4.68 9.18 6.66
N SER A 41 -3.84 8.58 7.51
CA SER A 41 -3.15 9.28 8.61
C SER A 41 -2.17 10.38 8.16
N GLY A 42 -1.78 10.40 6.88
CA GLY A 42 -0.96 11.45 6.28
C GLY A 42 -1.72 12.69 5.81
N TRP A 43 -3.05 12.62 5.69
CA TRP A 43 -3.85 13.64 5.02
C TRP A 43 -3.76 15.01 5.68
N ALA A 44 -3.95 15.09 7.00
CA ALA A 44 -3.94 16.35 7.72
C ALA A 44 -2.62 17.10 7.55
N GLN A 45 -1.49 16.41 7.75
CA GLN A 45 -0.17 17.01 7.59
C GLN A 45 0.14 17.41 6.14
N ALA A 46 -0.31 16.63 5.16
CA ALA A 46 -0.17 16.99 3.75
C ALA A 46 -0.96 18.26 3.43
N ALA A 47 -2.22 18.33 3.85
CA ALA A 47 -3.11 19.47 3.63
C ALA A 47 -2.56 20.76 4.27
N GLU A 48 -2.03 20.68 5.49
CA GLU A 48 -1.37 21.80 6.17
C GLU A 48 -0.11 22.31 5.47
N THR A 49 0.52 21.50 4.60
CA THR A 49 1.77 21.86 3.91
C THR A 49 1.54 22.54 2.56
N VAL A 50 0.31 22.48 2.03
CA VAL A 50 -0.04 23.06 0.72
C VAL A 50 0.24 24.56 0.68
N ARG A 51 0.91 25.02 -0.38
CA ARG A 51 1.16 26.43 -0.68
C ARG A 51 1.21 26.68 -2.18
N GLY A 52 0.94 27.91 -2.60
CA GLY A 52 0.89 28.26 -4.02
C GLY A 52 -0.33 27.63 -4.70
N SER A 53 -0.12 27.01 -5.87
CA SER A 53 -1.20 26.45 -6.71
C SER A 53 -1.28 24.92 -6.72
N ILE A 54 -0.51 24.22 -5.88
CA ILE A 54 -0.57 22.76 -5.82
C ILE A 54 -1.91 22.29 -5.24
N GLY A 55 -2.59 21.39 -5.96
CA GLY A 55 -3.73 20.64 -5.43
C GLY A 55 -3.29 19.32 -4.82
N LEU A 56 -4.10 18.78 -3.89
CA LEU A 56 -3.95 17.42 -3.39
C LEU A 56 -5.14 16.56 -3.80
N ALA A 57 -4.85 15.37 -4.31
CA ALA A 57 -5.82 14.28 -4.40
C ALA A 57 -5.63 13.38 -3.16
N LEU A 58 -6.39 13.67 -2.11
CA LEU A 58 -6.34 12.85 -0.89
C LEU A 58 -6.95 11.48 -1.17
N GLY A 59 -6.23 10.42 -0.84
CA GLY A 59 -6.67 9.05 -1.12
C GLY A 59 -5.96 8.00 -0.25
N SER A 60 -6.13 6.75 -0.63
CA SER A 60 -5.39 5.62 -0.05
C SER A 60 -5.23 4.52 -1.10
N GLU A 61 -4.12 3.79 -1.08
CA GLU A 61 -3.96 2.57 -1.87
C GLU A 61 -4.41 1.36 -1.04
N ILE A 62 -5.66 0.94 -1.25
CA ILE A 62 -6.27 -0.20 -0.56
C ILE A 62 -5.71 -1.50 -1.10
N SER A 63 -5.20 -2.32 -0.19
CA SER A 63 -4.77 -3.68 -0.47
C SER A 63 -6.00 -4.57 -0.62
N CYS A 64 -6.14 -5.20 -1.78
CA CYS A 64 -7.24 -6.12 -2.08
C CYS A 64 -6.71 -7.51 -2.41
N LEU A 65 -7.56 -8.52 -2.23
CA LEU A 65 -7.29 -9.90 -2.62
C LEU A 65 -8.50 -10.45 -3.34
N THR A 66 -8.33 -10.92 -4.58
CA THR A 66 -9.40 -11.63 -5.28
C THR A 66 -9.67 -12.99 -4.62
N ASN A 67 -10.83 -13.58 -4.92
CA ASN A 67 -11.22 -14.89 -4.36
C ASN A 67 -10.26 -16.03 -4.74
N ASP A 68 -9.56 -15.90 -5.87
CA ASP A 68 -8.53 -16.82 -6.35
C ASP A 68 -7.10 -16.44 -5.88
N GLY A 69 -6.95 -15.41 -5.05
CA GLY A 69 -5.70 -15.08 -4.36
C GLY A 69 -4.78 -14.10 -5.10
N VAL A 70 -5.28 -13.41 -6.12
CA VAL A 70 -4.57 -12.34 -6.83
C VAL A 70 -4.56 -11.07 -5.97
N SER A 71 -3.36 -10.59 -5.65
CA SER A 71 -3.16 -9.33 -4.94
C SER A 71 -3.43 -8.17 -5.89
N VAL A 72 -4.40 -7.32 -5.58
CA VAL A 72 -4.75 -6.13 -6.36
C VAL A 72 -4.61 -4.92 -5.45
N HIS A 73 -4.11 -3.82 -5.97
CA HIS A 73 -4.13 -2.56 -5.22
C HIS A 73 -5.10 -1.60 -5.88
N MET A 74 -5.96 -0.99 -5.09
CA MET A 74 -7.00 -0.07 -5.53
C MET A 74 -6.70 1.32 -4.98
N LEU A 75 -6.48 2.30 -5.83
CA LEU A 75 -6.48 3.69 -5.40
C LEU A 75 -7.92 4.11 -5.12
N ALA A 76 -8.15 4.56 -3.89
CA ALA A 76 -9.35 5.24 -3.46
C ALA A 76 -9.05 6.73 -3.42
N LEU A 77 -9.51 7.50 -4.42
CA LEU A 77 -9.25 8.93 -4.50
C LEU A 77 -10.47 9.73 -4.07
N LEU A 78 -10.25 10.82 -3.33
CA LEU A 78 -11.25 11.83 -2.98
C LEU A 78 -12.46 11.33 -2.19
N PHE A 79 -12.34 10.18 -1.51
CA PHE A 79 -13.40 9.68 -0.62
C PHE A 79 -13.47 10.49 0.69
N ASN A 80 -14.62 10.44 1.37
CA ASN A 80 -14.79 11.04 2.68
C ASN A 80 -13.95 10.32 3.74
N GLY A 81 -12.89 10.97 4.22
CA GLY A 81 -12.00 10.45 5.27
C GLY A 81 -12.69 10.19 6.62
N GLU A 82 -13.87 10.76 6.87
CA GLU A 82 -14.65 10.53 8.08
C GLU A 82 -15.72 9.43 7.93
N HIS A 83 -15.80 8.77 6.75
CA HIS A 83 -16.74 7.68 6.51
C HIS A 83 -16.36 6.45 7.35
N LYS A 84 -17.21 6.09 8.32
CA LYS A 84 -16.90 5.10 9.36
C LYS A 84 -16.56 3.72 8.81
N GLU A 85 -17.37 3.20 7.90
CA GLU A 85 -17.21 1.86 7.33
C GLU A 85 -15.95 1.77 6.46
N MET A 86 -15.54 2.87 5.85
CA MET A 86 -14.31 2.95 5.07
C MET A 86 -13.10 2.94 6.02
N GLN A 87 -13.16 3.70 7.12
CA GLN A 87 -12.11 3.67 8.14
C GLN A 87 -11.97 2.28 8.80
N ILE A 88 -13.10 1.59 9.04
CA ILE A 88 -13.09 0.19 9.53
C ILE A 88 -12.42 -0.73 8.51
N MET A 89 -12.78 -0.66 7.22
CA MET A 89 -12.14 -1.47 6.18
C MET A 89 -10.62 -1.24 6.11
N LEU A 90 -10.18 0.02 6.15
CA LEU A 90 -8.76 0.38 6.16
C LEU A 90 -8.05 -0.18 7.42
N GLU A 91 -8.69 -0.09 8.58
CA GLU A 91 -8.17 -0.64 9.84
C GLU A 91 -8.07 -2.17 9.83
N GLU A 92 -9.11 -2.88 9.42
CA GLU A 92 -9.10 -4.35 9.35
C GLU A 92 -8.05 -4.86 8.38
N THR A 93 -7.92 -4.20 7.21
CA THR A 93 -6.89 -4.51 6.21
C THR A 93 -5.49 -4.27 6.80
N ARG A 94 -5.34 -3.19 7.59
CA ARG A 94 -4.09 -2.85 8.26
C ARG A 94 -3.71 -3.86 9.35
N ASP A 95 -4.64 -4.21 10.23
CA ASP A 95 -4.42 -5.07 11.40
C ASP A 95 -4.08 -6.51 11.00
N GLY A 96 -4.58 -6.97 9.84
CA GLY A 96 -4.18 -8.24 9.23
C GLY A 96 -2.69 -8.33 8.89
N ARG A 97 -1.96 -7.21 8.82
CA ARG A 97 -0.55 -7.17 8.40
C ARG A 97 0.41 -7.66 9.48
N LEU A 98 0.12 -7.44 10.77
CA LEU A 98 1.00 -7.88 11.86
C LEU A 98 1.02 -9.41 12.04
N PRO A 99 -0.13 -10.10 12.15
CA PRO A 99 -0.15 -11.57 12.18
C PRO A 99 0.48 -12.19 10.94
N ARG A 100 0.26 -11.59 9.77
CA ARG A 100 0.87 -12.01 8.51
C ARG A 100 2.39 -11.89 8.56
N MET A 101 2.91 -10.74 8.99
CA MET A 101 4.36 -10.50 9.09
C MET A 101 5.05 -11.51 10.01
N ARG A 102 4.45 -11.78 11.18
CA ARG A 102 4.96 -12.79 12.13
C ARG A 102 5.09 -14.17 11.48
N LYS A 103 4.05 -14.61 10.75
CA LYS A 103 4.08 -15.89 10.02
C LYS A 103 5.14 -15.92 8.91
N MET A 104 5.35 -14.81 8.19
CA MET A 104 6.41 -14.72 7.18
C MET A 104 7.80 -14.87 7.82
N ILE A 105 8.04 -14.17 8.93
CA ILE A 105 9.29 -14.25 9.71
C ILE A 105 9.50 -15.68 10.23
N GLU A 106 8.47 -16.33 10.79
CA GLU A 106 8.54 -17.72 11.25
C GLU A 106 8.99 -18.68 10.14
N LYS A 107 8.40 -18.56 8.94
CA LYS A 107 8.81 -19.36 7.77
C LYS A 107 10.27 -19.09 7.36
N MET A 108 10.70 -17.84 7.39
CA MET A 108 12.09 -17.47 7.06
C MET A 108 13.08 -18.03 8.08
N ARG A 109 12.77 -17.92 9.38
CA ARG A 109 13.58 -18.50 10.46
C ARG A 109 13.67 -20.02 10.36
N ALA A 110 12.57 -20.68 10.03
CA ALA A 110 12.55 -22.13 9.79
C ALA A 110 13.44 -22.55 8.61
N ALA A 111 13.68 -21.65 7.65
CA ALA A 111 14.61 -21.85 6.54
C ALA A 111 16.05 -21.39 6.84
N GLY A 112 16.37 -21.03 8.09
CA GLY A 112 17.71 -20.64 8.53
C GLY A 112 18.07 -19.17 8.29
N ILE A 113 17.11 -18.33 7.92
CA ILE A 113 17.34 -16.87 7.77
C ILE A 113 17.19 -16.23 9.15
N ASP A 114 18.25 -15.58 9.61
CA ASP A 114 18.25 -14.83 10.86
C ASP A 114 17.52 -13.49 10.66
N ILE A 115 16.23 -13.46 10.97
CA ILE A 115 15.38 -12.27 10.92
C ILE A 115 14.33 -12.34 12.02
N SER A 116 14.01 -11.20 12.64
CA SER A 116 13.06 -11.09 13.74
C SER A 116 12.02 -9.99 13.49
N MET A 117 10.98 -9.95 14.32
CA MET A 117 10.02 -8.85 14.27
C MET A 117 10.68 -7.52 14.65
N ASP A 118 11.62 -7.55 15.59
CA ASP A 118 12.34 -6.36 16.04
C ASP A 118 13.20 -5.76 14.93
N ASP A 119 13.79 -6.60 14.06
CA ASP A 119 14.51 -6.12 12.88
C ASP A 119 13.57 -5.38 11.91
N VAL A 120 12.36 -5.89 11.72
CA VAL A 120 11.35 -5.28 10.84
C VAL A 120 10.80 -3.99 11.45
N GLU A 121 10.55 -3.96 12.75
CA GLU A 121 10.14 -2.76 13.48
C GLU A 121 11.22 -1.68 13.44
N ALA A 122 12.51 -2.05 13.59
CA ALA A 122 13.63 -1.12 13.48
C ALA A 122 13.79 -0.52 12.08
N ALA A 123 13.34 -1.24 11.04
CA ALA A 123 13.31 -0.75 9.67
C ALA A 123 12.03 0.03 9.32
N ARG A 124 11.00 -0.03 10.17
CA ARG A 124 9.71 0.64 9.93
C ARG A 124 9.74 2.07 10.47
N PRO A 125 9.36 3.09 9.69
CA PRO A 125 9.21 4.45 10.22
C PRO A 125 8.14 4.52 11.33
N ASP A 126 8.31 5.45 12.27
CA ASP A 126 7.37 5.63 13.38
C ASP A 126 5.95 5.96 12.88
N GLY A 127 4.98 5.14 13.30
CA GLY A 127 3.58 5.27 12.93
C GLY A 127 3.23 4.84 11.50
N ALA A 128 4.17 4.21 10.78
CA ALA A 128 3.94 3.67 9.45
C ALA A 128 3.14 2.36 9.49
N VAL A 129 2.31 2.13 8.47
CA VAL A 129 1.59 0.86 8.30
C VAL A 129 2.58 -0.27 7.94
N LEU A 130 2.67 -1.29 8.79
CA LEU A 130 3.55 -2.44 8.59
C LEU A 130 3.36 -3.12 7.22
N GLY A 131 4.41 -3.62 6.59
CA GLY A 131 4.28 -4.17 5.24
C GLY A 131 5.52 -4.94 4.79
N ARG A 132 5.39 -5.68 3.68
CA ARG A 132 6.52 -6.41 3.07
C ARG A 132 7.73 -5.51 2.73
N PRO A 133 7.57 -4.24 2.32
CA PRO A 133 8.70 -3.36 2.10
C PRO A 133 9.59 -3.20 3.33
N HIS A 134 8.99 -3.11 4.53
CA HIS A 134 9.76 -3.03 5.78
C HIS A 134 10.52 -4.33 6.09
N LEU A 135 9.95 -5.50 5.74
CA LEU A 135 10.69 -6.76 5.81
C LEU A 135 11.83 -6.80 4.78
N ALA A 136 11.62 -6.24 3.58
CA ALA A 136 12.67 -6.12 2.57
C ALA A 136 13.83 -5.25 3.09
N ASP A 137 13.53 -4.11 3.72
CA ASP A 137 14.54 -3.24 4.32
C ASP A 137 15.29 -3.94 5.45
N ALA A 138 14.60 -4.66 6.32
CA ALA A 138 15.23 -5.42 7.39
C ALA A 138 16.19 -6.49 6.83
N LEU A 139 15.79 -7.18 5.76
CA LEU A 139 16.65 -8.16 5.08
C LEU A 139 17.85 -7.51 4.40
N VAL A 140 17.70 -6.30 3.81
CA VAL A 140 18.82 -5.52 3.27
C VAL A 140 19.77 -5.09 4.39
N ASN A 141 19.25 -4.56 5.49
CA ASN A 141 20.04 -4.11 6.64
C ASN A 141 20.82 -5.28 7.29
N LYS A 142 20.26 -6.48 7.26
CA LYS A 142 20.91 -7.72 7.73
C LYS A 142 21.89 -8.31 6.71
N GLY A 143 22.01 -7.73 5.52
CA GLY A 143 22.88 -8.20 4.45
C GLY A 143 22.43 -9.51 3.80
N VAL A 144 21.17 -9.91 3.97
CA VAL A 144 20.61 -11.14 3.39
C VAL A 144 20.36 -10.97 1.89
N ILE A 145 20.00 -9.76 1.47
CA ILE A 145 19.73 -9.36 0.08
C ILE A 145 20.29 -7.95 -0.18
N LYS A 146 20.42 -7.54 -1.44
CA LYS A 146 21.07 -6.28 -1.84
C LYS A 146 20.10 -5.11 -1.99
N SER A 147 18.83 -5.37 -2.28
CA SER A 147 17.83 -4.30 -2.49
C SER A 147 16.40 -4.76 -2.24
N ARG A 148 15.48 -3.79 -2.07
CA ARG A 148 14.03 -4.07 -2.04
C ARG A 148 13.57 -4.81 -3.29
N ASP A 149 14.07 -4.44 -4.46
CA ASP A 149 13.71 -5.07 -5.73
C ASP A 149 14.10 -6.55 -5.76
N GLU A 150 15.31 -6.90 -5.28
CA GLU A 150 15.73 -8.30 -5.15
C GLU A 150 14.79 -9.07 -4.20
N ALA A 151 14.37 -8.43 -3.11
CA ALA A 151 13.40 -9.01 -2.17
C ALA A 151 12.11 -9.40 -2.89
N PHE A 152 11.53 -8.48 -3.67
CA PHE A 152 10.25 -8.68 -4.36
C PHE A 152 10.33 -9.52 -5.62
N GLN A 153 11.51 -9.69 -6.22
CA GLN A 153 11.73 -10.66 -7.29
C GLN A 153 11.92 -12.08 -6.73
N GLY A 154 12.47 -12.21 -5.52
CA GLY A 154 12.74 -13.48 -4.85
C GLY A 154 11.85 -13.75 -3.65
N MET A 155 12.38 -13.50 -2.45
CA MET A 155 11.86 -14.03 -1.18
C MET A 155 10.50 -13.48 -0.74
N LEU A 156 10.08 -12.33 -1.26
CA LEU A 156 8.86 -11.63 -0.85
C LEU A 156 7.78 -11.59 -1.93
N ASN A 157 8.03 -12.24 -3.07
CA ASN A 157 7.07 -12.38 -4.15
C ASN A 157 5.91 -13.32 -3.73
N ASN A 158 4.77 -13.26 -4.43
CA ASN A 158 3.57 -14.02 -4.06
C ASN A 158 3.71 -15.54 -4.27
N GLY A 159 4.65 -16.00 -5.11
CA GLY A 159 4.95 -17.42 -5.33
C GLY A 159 6.03 -17.99 -4.40
N SER A 160 6.61 -17.16 -3.54
CA SER A 160 7.70 -17.58 -2.65
C SER A 160 7.21 -18.47 -1.51
N ALA A 161 8.07 -19.35 -1.02
CA ALA A 161 7.75 -20.22 0.12
C ALA A 161 7.40 -19.43 1.40
N PHE A 162 7.91 -18.20 1.50
CA PHE A 162 7.72 -17.31 2.65
C PHE A 162 6.44 -16.49 2.59
N TYR A 163 5.76 -16.44 1.43
CA TYR A 163 4.53 -15.68 1.29
C TYR A 163 3.41 -16.25 2.18
N VAL A 164 2.63 -15.32 2.72
CA VAL A 164 1.41 -15.58 3.51
C VAL A 164 0.37 -14.58 3.02
N SER A 165 -0.83 -15.05 2.66
CA SER A 165 -1.97 -14.17 2.34
C SER A 165 -2.53 -13.54 3.62
N HIS A 166 -3.25 -12.42 3.48
CA HIS A 166 -3.95 -11.76 4.59
C HIS A 166 -5.41 -11.58 4.24
N ALA A 167 -6.22 -11.36 5.28
CA ALA A 167 -7.58 -10.89 5.11
C ALA A 167 -7.53 -9.47 4.52
N ALA A 168 -8.10 -9.32 3.34
CA ALA A 168 -8.21 -8.08 2.60
C ALA A 168 -9.58 -8.08 1.90
N PRO A 169 -10.19 -6.92 1.65
CA PRO A 169 -11.42 -6.85 0.87
C PRO A 169 -11.19 -7.42 -0.54
N THR A 170 -12.26 -7.94 -1.14
CA THR A 170 -12.21 -8.19 -2.58
C THR A 170 -12.13 -6.86 -3.33
N PRO A 171 -11.57 -6.82 -4.56
CA PRO A 171 -11.59 -5.59 -5.35
C PRO A 171 -13.01 -5.04 -5.56
N VAL A 172 -14.01 -5.90 -5.69
CA VAL A 172 -15.43 -5.51 -5.82
C VAL A 172 -15.92 -4.82 -4.54
N ASP A 173 -15.64 -5.41 -3.37
CA ASP A 173 -16.04 -4.82 -2.08
C ASP A 173 -15.34 -3.48 -1.83
N ALA A 174 -14.06 -3.39 -2.21
CA ALA A 174 -13.29 -2.15 -2.11
C ALA A 174 -13.89 -1.06 -3.01
N ILE A 175 -14.20 -1.35 -4.27
CA ILE A 175 -14.84 -0.38 -5.20
C ILE A 175 -16.18 0.08 -4.61
N ALA A 176 -17.03 -0.86 -4.19
CA ALA A 176 -18.33 -0.52 -3.61
C ALA A 176 -18.21 0.40 -2.39
N MET A 177 -17.24 0.15 -1.51
CA MET A 177 -16.97 1.00 -0.35
C MET A 177 -16.43 2.38 -0.74
N ILE A 178 -15.51 2.45 -1.72
CA ILE A 178 -14.97 3.72 -2.22
C ILE A 178 -16.10 4.59 -2.77
N CYS A 179 -16.98 4.01 -3.60
CA CYS A 179 -18.14 4.70 -4.15
C CYS A 179 -19.12 5.13 -3.05
N ALA A 180 -19.40 4.27 -2.06
CA ALA A 180 -20.26 4.61 -0.92
C ALA A 180 -19.68 5.77 -0.08
N ALA A 181 -18.36 5.83 0.06
CA ALA A 181 -17.66 6.93 0.71
C ALA A 181 -17.52 8.19 -0.17
N GLY A 182 -18.08 8.18 -1.38
CA GLY A 182 -18.09 9.33 -2.31
C GLY A 182 -16.80 9.54 -3.09
N GLY A 183 -15.90 8.54 -3.11
CA GLY A 183 -14.63 8.60 -3.83
C GLY A 183 -14.69 7.99 -5.23
N VAL A 184 -13.52 7.93 -5.86
CA VAL A 184 -13.27 7.33 -7.17
C VAL A 184 -12.30 6.17 -6.99
N ALA A 185 -12.68 4.99 -7.48
CA ALA A 185 -11.82 3.81 -7.49
C ALA A 185 -10.97 3.79 -8.77
N VAL A 186 -9.68 3.47 -8.65
CA VAL A 186 -8.78 3.27 -9.79
C VAL A 186 -7.90 2.06 -9.52
N ILE A 187 -7.87 1.07 -10.43
CA ILE A 187 -6.94 -0.05 -10.29
C ILE A 187 -5.51 0.47 -10.46
N ALA A 188 -4.70 0.28 -9.43
CA ALA A 188 -3.29 0.63 -9.49
C ALA A 188 -2.52 -0.44 -10.27
N HIS A 189 -1.58 0.02 -11.11
CA HIS A 189 -0.57 -0.80 -11.80
C HIS A 189 -1.08 -2.21 -12.24
N PRO A 190 -2.20 -2.29 -13.01
CA PRO A 190 -2.96 -3.53 -13.25
C PRO A 190 -2.18 -4.68 -13.90
N PHE A 191 -1.04 -4.36 -14.53
CA PHE A 191 -0.20 -5.31 -15.25
C PHE A 191 1.22 -5.44 -14.66
N ALA A 192 1.41 -5.05 -13.40
CA ALA A 192 2.71 -5.18 -12.72
C ALA A 192 3.07 -6.64 -12.39
N SER A 193 3.51 -7.37 -13.43
CA SER A 193 3.87 -8.79 -13.39
C SER A 193 5.04 -9.14 -12.45
N HIS A 194 5.89 -8.16 -12.12
CA HIS A 194 6.97 -8.33 -11.15
C HIS A 194 6.49 -8.63 -9.72
N ARG A 195 5.18 -8.51 -9.44
CA ARG A 195 4.59 -8.79 -8.10
C ARG A 195 3.77 -10.08 -8.05
N GLY A 196 3.67 -10.84 -9.13
CA GLY A 196 2.98 -12.12 -9.20
C GLY A 196 1.94 -12.19 -10.32
N GLN A 197 0.88 -12.97 -10.10
CA GLN A 197 -0.27 -13.03 -11.02
C GLN A 197 -0.90 -11.64 -11.16
N THR A 198 -1.31 -11.30 -12.38
CA THR A 198 -1.97 -10.04 -12.72
C THR A 198 -3.41 -10.30 -13.15
N LEU A 199 -4.25 -9.27 -13.06
CA LEU A 199 -5.60 -9.31 -13.60
C LEU A 199 -5.59 -9.63 -15.11
N GLN A 200 -6.59 -10.37 -15.53
CA GLN A 200 -6.93 -10.65 -16.93
C GLN A 200 -8.06 -9.73 -17.38
N ALA A 201 -8.21 -9.55 -18.70
CA ALA A 201 -9.27 -8.72 -19.26
C ALA A 201 -10.69 -9.15 -18.82
N ALA A 202 -10.89 -10.45 -18.57
CA ALA A 202 -12.16 -10.99 -18.09
C ALA A 202 -12.53 -10.51 -16.68
N ASP A 203 -11.54 -10.22 -15.83
CA ASP A 203 -11.77 -9.82 -14.45
C ASP A 203 -12.35 -8.40 -14.34
N PHE A 204 -12.21 -7.57 -15.38
CA PHE A 204 -12.65 -6.17 -15.36
C PHE A 204 -14.17 -6.00 -15.42
N SER A 205 -14.91 -6.99 -15.94
CA SER A 205 -16.37 -6.88 -16.09
C SER A 205 -17.06 -6.62 -14.76
N ASP A 206 -16.71 -7.40 -13.74
CA ASP A 206 -17.30 -7.30 -12.41
C ASP A 206 -16.84 -6.02 -11.69
N LEU A 207 -15.61 -5.56 -11.95
CA LEU A 207 -15.07 -4.33 -11.37
C LEU A 207 -15.78 -3.09 -11.94
N VAL A 208 -16.01 -3.05 -13.25
CA VAL A 208 -16.79 -1.98 -13.90
C VAL A 208 -18.22 -1.97 -13.38
N ALA A 209 -18.85 -3.15 -13.23
CA ALA A 209 -20.20 -3.25 -12.66
C ALA A 209 -20.28 -2.74 -11.21
N ALA A 210 -19.19 -2.86 -10.44
CA ALA A 210 -19.09 -2.34 -9.08
C ALA A 210 -18.87 -0.83 -8.99
N GLY A 211 -18.42 -0.17 -10.07
CA GLY A 211 -18.21 1.28 -10.13
C GLY A 211 -16.76 1.73 -10.38
N LEU A 212 -15.90 0.86 -10.92
CA LEU A 212 -14.59 1.25 -11.47
C LEU A 212 -14.73 2.15 -12.70
#